data_AF-A0A0P1I1A0-F1
#
_entry.id   AF-A0A0P1I1A0-F1
#
_cell.length_a   1.000
_cell.length_b   1.000
_cell.length_c   1.000
_cell.angle_alpha   90.00
_cell.angle_beta   90.00
_cell.angle_gamma   90.00
#
_symmetry.space_group_name_H-M   'P 1'
#
loop_
_entity.id
_entity.type
_entity.pdbx_description
1 polymer ?
#
loop_
_entity_poly.entity_id
_entity_poly.type
_entity_poly.pdbx_seq_one_letter_code
_entity_poly.pdbx_strand_id
1 'polypeptide(L)'
;MQQLNVTPMPLIFSQKRVVLSFSPKSACSHAIIWFLLKENLLPAANYFSHWPHDFRNKVYYNSQVYKQRKQAFAKADPDNWTLLKVTRDPAKRLISQFRHCVRYNVIDTQIQNRAGISMSKDGLSFNDFVKVLKKIPRERPSTSDPHVCAQFQPVWTLPFGRVITINVDDCEVNDVLNLVEKELDMSVTDFETQGTFARIKKIHYAKKEPVVVDAPVEGWENFKLTRQAIKDDEYFPKKELLPHAQKVAAKLFPNDSTQTACSDSEGTIFPRP
;
A
#
# COMPACT_ATOMS: atom_id res chain seq x y z
N MET A 1 13.61 -14.66 -12.53
CA MET A 1 13.38 -14.43 -11.09
C MET A 1 11.88 -14.26 -10.82
N GLN A 2 11.22 -15.25 -10.22
CA GLN A 2 9.76 -15.27 -10.01
C GLN A 2 9.28 -14.16 -9.06
N GLN A 3 10.15 -13.75 -8.13
CA GLN A 3 9.90 -12.73 -7.12
C GLN A 3 9.51 -11.35 -7.69
N LEU A 4 9.81 -11.08 -8.97
CA LEU A 4 9.50 -9.84 -9.67
C LEU A 4 8.14 -9.86 -10.40
N ASN A 5 7.46 -11.00 -10.41
CA ASN A 5 6.20 -11.22 -11.16
C ASN A 5 4.95 -11.18 -10.26
N VAL A 6 5.07 -10.61 -9.06
CA VAL A 6 3.98 -10.53 -8.08
C VAL A 6 3.40 -9.13 -8.10
N THR A 7 2.07 -9.02 -8.20
CA THR A 7 1.37 -7.73 -8.30
C THR A 7 1.15 -7.10 -6.91
N PRO A 8 1.38 -5.78 -6.73
CA PRO A 8 2.08 -4.90 -7.69
C PRO A 8 3.56 -5.28 -7.83
N MET A 9 4.02 -5.33 -9.08
CA MET A 9 5.43 -5.60 -9.39
C MET A 9 6.29 -4.44 -8.87
N PRO A 10 7.53 -4.71 -8.41
CA PRO A 10 8.39 -3.63 -7.96
C PRO A 10 8.69 -2.63 -9.09
N LEU A 11 8.88 -1.37 -8.71
CA LEU A 11 9.33 -0.31 -9.60
C LEU A 11 10.86 -0.26 -9.57
N ILE A 12 11.49 -0.09 -10.72
CA ILE A 12 12.94 -0.16 -10.89
C ILE A 12 13.42 1.14 -11.52
N PHE A 13 14.26 1.87 -10.79
CA PHE A 13 14.84 3.13 -11.25
C PHE A 13 15.78 2.90 -12.44
N SER A 14 15.85 3.86 -13.38
CA SER A 14 16.79 3.76 -14.51
C SER A 14 18.20 4.18 -14.14
N GLN A 15 18.32 5.25 -13.36
CA GLN A 15 19.61 5.93 -13.16
C GLN A 15 20.29 5.52 -11.85
N LYS A 16 19.57 4.82 -10.98
CA LYS A 16 20.05 4.43 -9.66
C LYS A 16 19.73 2.95 -9.43
N ARG A 17 20.60 2.24 -8.70
CA ARG A 17 20.41 0.84 -8.33
C ARG A 17 19.39 0.70 -7.20
N VAL A 18 18.16 1.13 -7.46
CA VAL A 18 17.08 1.19 -6.48
C VAL A 18 15.86 0.42 -7.00
N VAL A 19 15.34 -0.45 -6.14
CA VAL A 19 14.07 -1.13 -6.31
C VAL A 19 13.08 -0.56 -5.30
N LEU A 20 11.99 0.04 -5.78
CA LEU A 20 10.90 0.52 -4.94
C LEU A 20 9.79 -0.52 -4.88
N SER A 21 9.40 -0.89 -3.67
CA SER A 21 8.35 -1.84 -3.39
C SER A 21 7.37 -1.30 -2.35
N PHE A 22 6.08 -1.51 -2.56
CA PHE A 22 5.04 -1.08 -1.63
C PHE A 22 3.88 -2.06 -1.69
N SER A 23 2.96 -1.96 -0.74
CA SER A 23 1.72 -2.72 -0.77
C SER A 23 0.51 -1.80 -0.95
N PRO A 24 -0.63 -2.31 -1.43
CA PRO A 24 -1.85 -1.54 -1.35
C PRO A 24 -2.13 -1.11 0.09
N LYS A 25 -2.54 0.16 0.23
CA LYS A 25 -2.88 0.83 1.50
C LYS A 25 -1.68 1.24 2.38
N SER A 26 -0.45 1.20 1.86
CA SER A 26 0.75 1.82 2.46
C SER A 26 1.23 3.05 1.69
N ALA A 27 0.34 4.04 1.49
CA ALA A 27 0.61 5.23 0.66
C ALA A 27 1.10 4.92 -0.78
N CYS A 28 0.61 3.83 -1.38
CA CYS A 28 1.03 3.37 -2.70
C CYS A 28 0.90 4.43 -3.81
N SER A 29 -0.14 5.27 -3.80
CA SER A 29 -0.28 6.37 -4.77
C SER A 29 0.87 7.36 -4.65
N HIS A 30 1.27 7.68 -3.41
CA HIS A 30 2.37 8.61 -3.12
C HIS A 30 3.71 8.04 -3.62
N ALA A 31 4.00 6.78 -3.30
CA ALA A 31 5.21 6.09 -3.78
C ALA A 31 5.30 6.04 -5.31
N ILE A 32 4.17 5.78 -6.00
CA ILE A 32 4.13 5.76 -7.47
C ILE A 32 4.38 7.16 -8.05
N ILE A 33 3.75 8.21 -7.50
CA ILE A 33 3.95 9.58 -7.98
C ILE A 33 5.41 9.99 -7.81
N TRP A 34 6.01 9.69 -6.65
CA TRP A 34 7.42 9.96 -6.41
C TRP A 34 8.33 9.25 -7.41
N PHE A 35 8.11 7.96 -7.64
CA PHE A 35 8.84 7.21 -8.66
C PHE A 35 8.69 7.84 -10.06
N LEU A 36 7.45 8.16 -10.47
CA LEU A 36 7.19 8.75 -11.77
C LEU A 36 7.83 10.14 -11.90
N LEU A 37 7.89 10.91 -10.83
CA LEU A 37 8.59 12.19 -10.80
C LEU A 37 10.09 11.99 -11.06
N LYS A 38 10.73 11.06 -10.33
CA LYS A 38 12.17 10.80 -10.47
C LYS A 38 12.59 10.21 -11.80
N GLU A 39 11.67 9.52 -12.46
CA GLU A 39 11.90 8.96 -13.79
C GLU A 39 11.44 9.90 -14.91
N ASN A 40 11.06 11.15 -14.61
CA ASN A 40 10.53 12.13 -15.56
C ASN A 40 9.29 11.65 -16.34
N LEU A 41 8.50 10.75 -15.72
CA LEU A 41 7.27 10.17 -16.27
C LEU A 41 6.00 10.83 -15.71
N LEU A 42 6.10 11.66 -14.67
CA LEU A 42 4.94 12.25 -14.00
C LEU A 42 4.04 13.08 -14.93
N PRO A 43 4.56 13.96 -15.82
CA PRO A 43 3.72 14.69 -16.76
C PRO A 43 2.90 13.76 -17.68
N ALA A 44 3.54 12.73 -18.24
CA ALA A 44 2.87 11.74 -19.08
C ALA A 44 1.82 10.93 -18.31
N ALA A 45 2.11 10.59 -17.05
CA ALA A 45 1.16 9.89 -16.19
C ALA A 45 -0.07 10.74 -15.86
N ASN A 46 0.14 12.03 -15.54
CA ASN A 46 -0.93 12.98 -15.28
C ASN A 46 -1.81 13.21 -16.53
N TYR A 47 -1.22 13.22 -17.73
CA TYR A 47 -1.97 13.31 -18.98
C TYR A 47 -2.83 12.08 -19.24
N PHE A 48 -2.29 10.88 -18.96
CA PHE A 48 -2.98 9.62 -19.23
C PHE A 48 -4.17 9.36 -18.30
N SER A 49 -4.04 9.62 -17.00
CA SER A 49 -5.11 9.41 -16.03
C SER A 49 -4.90 10.26 -14.78
N HIS A 50 -6.01 10.71 -14.17
CA HIS A 50 -5.96 11.34 -12.85
C HIS A 50 -5.49 10.37 -11.75
N TRP A 51 -5.47 9.06 -12.01
CA TRP A 51 -5.08 8.03 -11.06
C TRP A 51 -3.74 7.39 -11.47
N PRO A 52 -2.66 7.59 -10.69
CA PRO A 52 -1.31 7.18 -11.10
C PRO A 52 -1.15 5.66 -11.27
N HIS A 53 -2.01 4.87 -10.61
CA HIS A 53 -2.05 3.42 -10.78
C HIS A 53 -2.44 2.98 -12.19
N ASP A 54 -3.27 3.77 -12.89
CA ASP A 54 -3.69 3.42 -14.26
C ASP A 54 -2.51 3.52 -15.21
N PHE A 55 -1.75 4.61 -15.16
CA PHE A 55 -0.54 4.76 -15.96
C PHE A 55 0.46 3.64 -15.66
N ARG A 56 0.68 3.34 -14.37
CA ARG A 56 1.59 2.26 -13.96
C ARG A 56 1.18 0.92 -14.55
N ASN A 57 -0.09 0.53 -14.42
CA ASN A 57 -0.59 -0.78 -14.82
C ASN A 57 -0.77 -0.92 -16.33
N LYS A 58 -1.30 0.11 -16.99
CA LYS A 58 -1.69 0.05 -18.41
C LYS A 58 -0.53 0.44 -19.34
N VAL A 59 0.35 1.33 -18.90
CA VAL A 59 1.45 1.87 -19.72
C VAL A 59 2.82 1.40 -19.22
N TYR A 60 3.22 1.79 -18.01
CA TYR A 60 4.60 1.60 -17.55
C TYR A 60 5.01 0.13 -17.48
N TYR A 61 4.22 -0.73 -16.82
CA TYR A 61 4.54 -2.16 -16.72
C TYR A 61 4.57 -2.90 -18.06
N ASN A 62 3.86 -2.38 -19.07
CA ASN A 62 3.82 -2.97 -20.41
C ASN A 62 4.92 -2.41 -21.33
N SER A 63 5.57 -1.31 -20.94
CA SER A 63 6.61 -0.64 -21.71
C SER A 63 7.86 -1.51 -21.88
N GLN A 64 8.53 -1.33 -23.01
CA GLN A 64 9.81 -1.99 -23.29
C GLN A 64 10.88 -1.58 -22.27
N VAL A 65 10.85 -0.32 -21.83
CA VAL A 65 11.75 0.22 -20.81
C VAL A 65 11.64 -0.56 -19.51
N TYR A 66 10.43 -0.77 -18.98
CA TYR A 66 10.27 -1.54 -17.74
C TYR A 66 10.71 -3.00 -17.91
N LYS A 67 10.36 -3.64 -19.04
CA LYS A 67 10.76 -5.03 -19.33
C LYS A 67 12.27 -5.19 -19.35
N GLN A 68 12.99 -4.27 -20.00
CA GLN A 68 14.45 -4.26 -20.06
C GLN A 68 15.07 -4.06 -18.67
N ARG A 69 14.58 -3.09 -17.88
CA ARG A 69 15.07 -2.85 -16.51
C ARG A 69 14.86 -4.05 -15.60
N LYS A 70 13.70 -4.68 -15.68
CA LYS A 70 13.38 -5.90 -14.95
C LYS A 70 14.30 -7.06 -15.33
N GLN A 71 14.61 -7.21 -16.62
CA GLN A 71 15.57 -8.21 -17.09
C GLN A 71 17.01 -7.90 -16.63
N ALA A 72 17.42 -6.63 -16.67
CA ALA A 72 18.73 -6.19 -16.20
C ALA A 72 18.89 -6.47 -14.70
N PHE A 73 17.90 -6.08 -13.88
CA PHE A 73 17.89 -6.39 -12.45
C PHE A 73 17.92 -7.91 -12.20
N ALA A 74 17.15 -8.70 -12.95
CA ALA A 74 17.12 -10.15 -12.79
C ALA A 74 18.43 -10.86 -13.15
N LYS A 75 19.33 -10.21 -13.88
CA LYS A 75 20.68 -10.70 -14.23
C LYS A 75 21.78 -10.09 -13.37
N ALA A 76 21.46 -9.07 -12.57
CA ALA A 76 22.39 -8.41 -11.68
C ALA A 76 22.45 -9.11 -10.32
N ASP A 77 23.52 -8.86 -9.57
CA ASP A 77 23.62 -9.27 -8.18
C ASP A 77 22.80 -8.30 -7.30
N PRO A 78 21.76 -8.77 -6.59
CA PRO A 78 20.90 -7.90 -5.78
C PRO A 78 21.64 -7.19 -4.63
N ASP A 79 22.77 -7.74 -4.18
CA ASP A 79 23.62 -7.18 -3.13
C ASP A 79 24.18 -5.79 -3.47
N ASN A 80 24.21 -5.43 -4.75
CA ASN A 80 24.64 -4.13 -5.23
C ASN A 80 23.47 -3.14 -5.39
N TRP A 81 22.27 -3.49 -4.93
CA TRP A 81 21.06 -2.70 -5.03
C TRP A 81 20.50 -2.32 -3.66
N THR A 82 19.78 -1.20 -3.64
CA THR A 82 18.96 -0.77 -2.51
C THR A 82 17.50 -1.18 -2.75
N LEU A 83 16.90 -1.84 -1.77
CA LEU A 83 15.45 -2.03 -1.70
C LEU A 83 14.84 -0.95 -0.82
N LEU A 84 13.98 -0.12 -1.41
CA LEU A 84 13.14 0.84 -0.71
C LEU A 84 11.73 0.28 -0.55
N LYS A 85 11.33 0.00 0.69
CA LYS A 85 10.01 -0.52 1.06
C LYS A 85 9.14 0.62 1.59
N VAL A 86 7.92 0.75 1.09
CA VAL A 86 6.90 1.63 1.69
C VAL A 86 5.81 0.76 2.31
N THR A 87 5.73 0.82 3.63
CA THR A 87 4.94 -0.06 4.48
C THR A 87 4.02 0.72 5.39
N ARG A 88 3.21 0.00 6.15
CA ARG A 88 2.20 0.54 7.05
C ARG A 88 2.02 -0.39 8.25
N ASP A 89 1.67 0.15 9.41
CA ASP A 89 1.16 -0.62 10.54
C ASP A 89 0.10 -1.65 10.08
N PRO A 90 0.29 -2.95 10.37
CA PRO A 90 -0.59 -4.00 9.87
C PRO A 90 -2.07 -3.86 10.29
N ALA A 91 -2.34 -3.35 11.51
CA ALA A 91 -3.70 -3.19 12.01
C ALA A 91 -4.44 -2.04 11.31
N LYS A 92 -3.79 -0.87 11.21
CA LYS A 92 -4.31 0.28 10.46
C LYS A 92 -4.46 -0.06 8.97
N ARG A 93 -3.55 -0.85 8.41
CA ARG A 93 -3.65 -1.36 7.04
C ARG A 93 -4.88 -2.25 6.88
N LEU A 94 -5.13 -3.20 7.78
CA LEU A 94 -6.30 -4.09 7.74
C LEU A 94 -7.62 -3.31 7.77
N ILE A 95 -7.72 -2.26 8.60
CA ILE A 95 -8.88 -1.35 8.62
C ILE A 95 -9.03 -0.62 7.27
N SER A 96 -7.92 -0.19 6.67
CA SER A 96 -7.97 0.42 5.34
C SER A 96 -8.34 -0.56 4.23
N GLN A 97 -8.01 -1.85 4.35
CA GLN A 97 -8.45 -2.90 3.43
C GLN A 97 -9.96 -3.11 3.57
N PHE A 98 -10.46 -3.21 4.81
CA PHE A 98 -11.89 -3.32 5.10
C PHE A 98 -12.67 -2.16 4.48
N ARG A 99 -12.31 -0.90 4.78
CA ARG A 99 -12.96 0.28 4.18
C ARG A 99 -12.97 0.22 2.66
N HIS A 100 -11.88 -0.24 2.06
CA HIS A 100 -11.76 -0.34 0.61
C HIS A 100 -12.69 -1.40 0.02
N CYS A 101 -12.83 -2.55 0.67
CA CYS A 101 -13.74 -3.61 0.24
C CYS A 101 -15.23 -3.24 0.43
N VAL A 102 -15.55 -2.41 1.42
CA VAL A 102 -16.92 -1.85 1.53
C VAL A 102 -17.17 -0.86 0.39
N ARG A 103 -16.23 0.05 0.16
CA ARG A 103 -16.37 1.13 -0.83
C ARG A 103 -16.41 0.63 -2.28
N TYR A 104 -15.64 -0.41 -2.61
CA TYR A 104 -15.44 -0.90 -3.97
C TYR A 104 -15.70 -2.41 -4.07
N ASN A 105 -16.00 -2.89 -5.26
CA ASN A 105 -16.29 -4.30 -5.55
C ASN A 105 -15.03 -5.18 -5.66
N VAL A 106 -14.18 -5.17 -4.63
CA VAL A 106 -12.87 -5.84 -4.66
C VAL A 106 -13.02 -7.35 -4.47
N ILE A 107 -13.78 -7.75 -3.45
CA ILE A 107 -13.98 -9.17 -3.08
C ILE A 107 -15.46 -9.53 -2.89
N ASP A 108 -16.37 -8.81 -3.55
CA ASP A 108 -17.83 -8.97 -3.40
C ASP A 108 -18.27 -10.42 -3.70
N THR A 109 -17.71 -11.05 -4.75
CA THR A 109 -17.99 -12.45 -5.08
C THR A 109 -17.54 -13.39 -3.98
N GLN A 110 -16.37 -13.17 -3.38
CA GLN A 110 -15.87 -13.98 -2.28
C GLN A 110 -16.70 -13.76 -1.01
N ILE A 111 -17.15 -12.52 -0.75
CA ILE A 111 -18.04 -12.18 0.36
C ILE A 111 -19.37 -12.94 0.22
N GLN A 112 -20.01 -12.84 -0.95
CA GLN A 112 -21.26 -13.53 -1.25
C GLN A 112 -21.10 -15.06 -1.11
N ASN A 113 -20.08 -15.64 -1.75
CA ASN A 113 -19.90 -17.09 -1.79
C ASN A 113 -19.49 -17.71 -0.44
N ARG A 114 -18.84 -16.94 0.46
CA ARG A 114 -18.21 -17.49 1.68
C ARG A 114 -18.90 -17.08 2.97
N ALA A 115 -19.68 -16.01 2.94
CA ALA A 115 -20.43 -15.49 4.08
C ALA A 115 -21.93 -15.36 3.78
N GLY A 116 -22.38 -15.55 2.52
CA GLY A 116 -23.79 -15.39 2.15
C GLY A 116 -24.27 -13.94 2.13
N ILE A 117 -23.34 -12.98 2.21
CA ILE A 117 -23.64 -11.56 2.39
C ILE A 117 -23.75 -10.86 1.03
N SER A 118 -24.87 -10.18 0.81
CA SER A 118 -25.06 -9.28 -0.30
C SER A 118 -24.61 -7.87 0.10
N MET A 119 -23.46 -7.42 -0.42
CA MET A 119 -22.91 -6.09 -0.11
C MET A 119 -23.87 -4.93 -0.37
N SER A 120 -24.80 -5.08 -1.32
CA SER A 120 -25.80 -4.06 -1.66
C SER A 120 -27.01 -4.04 -0.72
N LYS A 121 -27.31 -5.14 -0.03
CA LYS A 121 -28.47 -5.27 0.87
C LYS A 121 -28.08 -5.25 2.34
N ASP A 122 -27.07 -6.03 2.70
CA ASP A 122 -26.78 -6.37 4.09
C ASP A 122 -25.64 -5.52 4.69
N GLY A 123 -24.84 -4.89 3.82
CA GLY A 123 -23.57 -4.27 4.21
C GLY A 123 -22.54 -5.29 4.69
N LEU A 124 -21.45 -4.81 5.28
CA LEU A 124 -20.36 -5.67 5.76
C LEU A 124 -19.86 -5.16 7.11
N SER A 125 -19.72 -6.08 8.06
CA SER A 125 -19.05 -5.79 9.33
C SER A 125 -17.56 -6.13 9.24
N PHE A 126 -16.78 -5.61 10.18
CA PHE A 126 -15.36 -5.96 10.28
C PHE A 126 -15.19 -7.46 10.55
N ASN A 127 -16.02 -8.06 11.41
CA ASN A 127 -15.98 -9.49 11.69
C ASN A 127 -16.30 -10.34 10.47
N ASP A 128 -17.26 -9.96 9.64
CA ASP A 128 -17.56 -10.67 8.40
C ASP A 128 -16.41 -10.59 7.41
N PHE A 129 -15.83 -9.40 7.27
CA PHE A 129 -14.64 -9.20 6.45
C PHE A 129 -13.49 -10.10 6.90
N VAL A 130 -13.20 -10.16 8.21
CA VAL A 130 -12.16 -11.04 8.78
C VAL A 130 -12.48 -12.52 8.53
N LYS A 131 -13.74 -12.96 8.67
CA LYS A 131 -14.15 -14.34 8.36
C LYS A 131 -13.88 -14.69 6.89
N VAL A 132 -14.14 -13.77 5.96
CA VAL A 132 -13.85 -13.96 4.53
C VAL A 132 -12.34 -14.01 4.28
N LEU A 133 -11.57 -13.08 4.84
CA LEU A 133 -10.11 -13.02 4.69
C LEU A 133 -9.41 -14.29 5.17
N LYS A 134 -9.89 -14.91 6.26
CA LYS A 134 -9.32 -16.17 6.77
C LYS A 134 -9.29 -17.29 5.73
N LYS A 135 -10.20 -17.24 4.75
CA LYS A 135 -10.36 -18.22 3.67
C LYS A 135 -9.63 -17.82 2.38
N ILE A 136 -9.06 -16.61 2.27
CA ILE A 136 -8.33 -16.15 1.07
C ILE A 136 -6.85 -16.51 1.23
N PRO A 137 -6.17 -17.09 0.21
CA PRO A 137 -4.72 -17.23 0.21
C PRO A 137 -4.04 -15.87 0.44
N ARG A 138 -3.19 -15.79 1.47
CA ARG A 138 -2.67 -14.51 1.98
C ARG A 138 -1.30 -14.16 1.42
N GLU A 139 -0.49 -15.20 1.23
CA GLU A 139 0.63 -15.18 0.32
C GLU A 139 0.06 -14.92 -1.07
N ARG A 140 0.81 -14.21 -1.92
CA ARG A 140 0.31 -13.80 -3.22
C ARG A 140 0.65 -14.84 -4.28
N PRO A 141 -0.26 -15.79 -4.63
CA PRO A 141 -0.31 -16.27 -5.99
C PRO A 141 -0.93 -15.18 -6.88
N SER A 142 -0.70 -15.26 -8.18
CA SER A 142 -1.23 -14.35 -9.20
C SER A 142 -2.76 -14.26 -9.25
N THR A 143 -3.49 -15.11 -8.51
CA THR A 143 -4.95 -15.24 -8.55
C THR A 143 -5.69 -14.48 -7.44
N SER A 144 -5.01 -13.97 -6.42
CA SER A 144 -5.66 -13.22 -5.32
C SER A 144 -5.52 -11.71 -5.52
N ASP A 145 -6.57 -10.94 -5.21
CA ASP A 145 -6.52 -9.49 -5.32
C ASP A 145 -5.48 -8.92 -4.33
N PRO A 146 -4.49 -8.15 -4.79
CA PRO A 146 -3.41 -7.65 -3.93
C PRO A 146 -3.89 -6.73 -2.80
N HIS A 147 -5.10 -6.15 -2.90
CA HIS A 147 -5.67 -5.30 -1.87
C HIS A 147 -6.05 -6.05 -0.60
N VAL A 148 -6.19 -7.37 -0.63
CA VAL A 148 -6.52 -8.20 0.55
C VAL A 148 -5.39 -9.12 0.99
N CYS A 149 -4.28 -9.14 0.26
CA CYS A 149 -3.11 -9.94 0.59
C CYS A 149 -2.18 -9.26 1.61
N ALA A 150 -1.19 -10.01 2.09
CA ALA A 150 -0.11 -9.51 2.95
C ALA A 150 0.63 -8.32 2.31
N GLN A 151 1.18 -7.46 3.16
CA GLN A 151 2.04 -6.36 2.74
C GLN A 151 3.38 -6.88 2.24
N PHE A 152 3.89 -7.94 2.86
CA PHE A 152 5.05 -8.68 2.40
C PHE A 152 5.01 -8.96 0.89
N GLN A 153 6.16 -8.77 0.24
CA GLN A 153 6.36 -9.00 -1.18
C GLN A 153 7.52 -9.98 -1.38
N PRO A 154 7.41 -10.96 -2.29
CA PRO A 154 8.51 -11.91 -2.52
C PRO A 154 9.84 -11.27 -2.95
N VAL A 155 9.82 -10.09 -3.59
CA VAL A 155 11.06 -9.36 -3.88
C VAL A 155 11.86 -9.02 -2.62
N TRP A 156 11.22 -8.93 -1.44
CA TRP A 156 11.88 -8.61 -0.18
C TRP A 156 12.78 -9.72 0.35
N THR A 157 12.72 -10.93 -0.20
CA THR A 157 13.59 -12.04 0.20
C THR A 157 14.93 -12.07 -0.55
N LEU A 158 15.12 -11.18 -1.52
CA LEU A 158 16.38 -11.09 -2.25
C LEU A 158 17.45 -10.45 -1.35
N PRO A 159 18.73 -10.84 -1.50
CA PRO A 159 19.82 -10.35 -0.67
C PRO A 159 20.25 -8.95 -1.13
N PHE A 160 19.42 -7.93 -0.90
CA PHE A 160 19.77 -6.54 -1.19
C PHE A 160 20.90 -6.06 -0.28
N GLY A 161 21.86 -5.30 -0.82
CA GLY A 161 22.96 -4.74 -0.02
C GLY A 161 22.48 -3.72 1.00
N ARG A 162 21.44 -2.97 0.61
CA ARG A 162 20.76 -2.02 1.50
C ARG A 162 19.25 -2.23 1.46
N VAL A 163 18.62 -2.15 2.63
CA VAL A 163 17.17 -2.15 2.78
C VAL A 163 16.76 -0.94 3.61
N ILE A 164 15.94 -0.09 3.00
CA ILE A 164 15.32 1.07 3.65
C ILE A 164 13.83 0.78 3.74
N THR A 165 13.27 0.84 4.94
CA THR A 165 11.84 0.66 5.20
C THR A 165 11.26 1.98 5.68
N ILE A 166 10.27 2.48 4.96
CA ILE A 166 9.47 3.65 5.35
C ILE A 166 8.12 3.12 5.84
N ASN A 167 7.82 3.28 7.12
CA ASN A 167 6.48 3.06 7.67
C ASN A 167 5.72 4.38 7.69
N VAL A 168 4.65 4.46 6.90
CA VAL A 168 3.85 5.69 6.79
C VAL A 168 3.10 6.06 8.07
N ASP A 169 3.07 5.18 9.07
CA ASP A 169 2.49 5.44 10.38
C ASP A 169 3.55 5.81 11.46
N ASP A 170 4.84 5.64 11.18
CA ASP A 170 5.94 5.90 12.14
C ASP A 170 6.77 7.15 11.77
N CYS A 171 6.69 7.63 10.53
CA CYS A 171 7.47 8.77 10.05
C CYS A 171 6.71 9.64 9.03
N GLU A 172 7.16 10.88 8.87
CA GLU A 172 6.74 11.75 7.78
C GLU A 172 7.39 11.32 6.46
N VAL A 173 6.57 10.80 5.54
CA VAL A 173 7.03 10.15 4.30
C VAL A 173 7.87 11.07 3.42
N ASN A 174 7.48 12.35 3.30
CA ASN A 174 8.19 13.32 2.46
C ASN A 174 9.62 13.55 2.96
N ASP A 175 9.77 13.72 4.28
CA ASP A 175 11.07 14.00 4.91
C ASP A 175 12.02 12.83 4.70
N VAL A 176 11.53 11.60 4.91
CA VAL A 176 12.32 10.39 4.70
C VAL A 176 12.66 10.21 3.21
N LEU A 177 11.74 10.48 2.29
CA LEU A 177 12.04 10.45 0.86
C LEU A 177 13.10 11.49 0.47
N ASN A 178 13.10 12.69 1.08
CA ASN A 178 14.16 13.67 0.88
C ASN A 178 15.51 13.21 1.43
N LEU A 179 15.53 12.50 2.56
CA LEU A 179 16.76 11.88 3.07
C LEU A 179 17.27 10.78 2.12
N VAL A 180 16.38 9.90 1.64
CA VAL A 180 16.71 8.88 0.62
C VAL A 180 17.28 9.54 -0.64
N GLU A 181 16.69 10.63 -1.10
CA GLU A 181 17.18 11.35 -2.28
C GLU A 181 18.60 11.87 -2.06
N LYS A 182 18.90 12.48 -0.91
CA LYS A 182 20.25 12.94 -0.58
C LYS A 182 21.25 11.79 -0.52
N GLU A 183 20.93 10.72 0.21
CA GLU A 183 21.80 9.57 0.41
C GLU A 183 22.11 8.81 -0.88
N LEU A 184 21.15 8.78 -1.81
CA LEU A 184 21.29 8.08 -3.09
C LEU A 184 21.69 9.02 -4.24
N ASP A 185 22.10 10.25 -3.91
CA ASP A 185 22.55 11.26 -4.87
C ASP A 185 21.49 11.52 -5.97
N MET A 186 20.24 11.62 -5.57
CA MET A 186 19.13 12.05 -6.40
C MET A 186 18.83 13.53 -6.13
N SER A 187 18.30 14.24 -7.12
CA SER A 187 17.79 15.59 -6.89
C SER A 187 16.70 15.58 -5.82
N VAL A 188 16.81 16.43 -4.81
CA VAL A 188 15.83 16.52 -3.72
C VAL A 188 14.50 17.07 -4.25
N THR A 189 13.38 16.44 -3.88
CA THR A 189 12.04 16.90 -4.25
C THR A 189 11.57 18.00 -3.31
N ASP A 190 11.17 19.14 -3.85
CA ASP A 190 10.27 20.05 -3.16
C ASP A 190 8.83 19.56 -3.35
N PHE A 191 8.28 18.83 -2.36
CA PHE A 191 6.95 18.24 -2.45
C PHE A 191 5.81 19.27 -2.43
N GLU A 192 6.05 20.47 -1.91
CA GLU A 192 5.01 21.53 -1.81
C GLU A 192 4.73 22.16 -3.18
N THR A 193 5.73 22.21 -4.06
CA THR A 193 5.57 22.72 -5.44
C THR A 193 4.86 21.74 -6.38
N GLN A 194 4.65 20.50 -5.96
CA GLN A 194 4.14 19.44 -6.82
C GLN A 194 2.63 19.25 -6.69
N GLY A 195 1.86 19.89 -7.58
CA GLY A 195 0.38 19.89 -7.54
C GLY A 195 -0.28 18.50 -7.50
N THR A 196 0.35 17.46 -8.07
CA THR A 196 -0.18 16.08 -7.99
C THR A 196 -0.15 15.54 -6.55
N PHE A 197 0.87 15.86 -5.76
CA PHE A 197 0.95 15.43 -4.36
C PHE A 197 -0.09 16.17 -3.50
N ALA A 198 -0.24 17.49 -3.69
CA ALA A 198 -1.27 18.28 -3.02
C ALA A 198 -2.69 17.72 -3.29
N ARG A 199 -2.97 17.36 -4.55
CA ARG A 199 -4.25 16.74 -4.94
C ARG A 199 -4.48 15.40 -4.24
N ILE A 200 -3.49 14.50 -4.23
CA ILE A 200 -3.62 13.20 -3.54
C ILE A 200 -3.78 13.38 -2.04
N LYS A 201 -3.08 14.35 -1.43
CA LYS A 201 -3.25 14.69 -0.01
C LYS A 201 -4.68 15.13 0.29
N LYS A 202 -5.30 15.94 -0.57
CA LYS A 202 -6.71 16.32 -0.44
C LYS A 202 -7.67 15.13 -0.57
N ILE A 203 -7.42 14.18 -1.47
CA ILE A 203 -8.31 13.02 -1.69
C ILE A 203 -8.18 11.96 -0.58
N HIS A 204 -6.96 11.72 -0.08
CA HIS A 204 -6.67 10.61 0.84
C HIS A 204 -6.49 10.99 2.30
N TYR A 205 -6.03 12.22 2.56
CA TYR A 205 -5.59 12.65 3.89
C TYR A 205 -6.42 13.82 4.45
N ALA A 206 -7.46 14.28 3.73
CA ALA A 206 -8.39 15.25 4.28
C ALA A 206 -9.00 14.72 5.59
N LYS A 207 -8.72 15.43 6.69
CA LYS A 207 -9.42 15.25 7.96
C LYS A 207 -10.83 15.79 7.77
N LYS A 208 -11.84 14.94 7.93
CA LYS A 208 -13.23 15.37 8.07
C LYS A 208 -13.56 15.49 9.54
N GLU A 209 -14.40 16.46 9.87
CA GLU A 209 -14.98 16.55 11.20
C GLU A 209 -15.67 15.23 11.55
N PRO A 210 -15.45 14.70 12.76
CA PRO A 210 -16.05 13.44 13.16
C PRO A 210 -17.57 13.63 13.26
N VAL A 211 -18.30 12.90 12.42
CA VAL A 211 -19.74 12.71 12.63
C VAL A 211 -19.88 11.83 13.87
N VAL A 212 -20.56 12.34 14.90
CA VAL A 212 -20.84 11.57 16.13
C VAL A 212 -21.95 10.58 15.81
N VAL A 213 -21.69 9.30 16.07
CA VAL A 213 -22.66 8.22 15.91
C VAL A 213 -22.73 7.47 17.23
N ASP A 214 -23.93 7.11 17.66
CA ASP A 214 -24.12 6.30 18.85
C ASP A 214 -23.39 4.96 18.72
N ALA A 215 -22.85 4.48 19.85
CA ALA A 215 -22.19 3.20 19.88
C ALA A 215 -23.20 2.09 19.51
N PRO A 216 -22.87 1.23 18.54
CA PRO A 216 -23.77 0.15 18.14
C PRO A 216 -23.89 -0.87 19.28
N VAL A 217 -25.14 -1.29 19.55
CA VAL A 217 -25.47 -2.25 20.64
C VAL A 217 -24.67 -3.55 20.53
N GLU A 218 -24.44 -4.02 19.30
CA GLU A 218 -23.72 -5.27 19.01
C GLU A 218 -22.19 -5.12 18.98
N GLY A 219 -21.65 -3.92 19.20
CA GLY A 219 -20.21 -3.61 19.12
C GLY A 219 -19.75 -3.17 17.72
N TRP A 220 -18.66 -2.40 17.69
CA TRP A 220 -18.13 -1.77 16.46
C TRP A 220 -17.65 -2.78 15.42
N GLU A 221 -17.19 -3.95 15.85
CA GLU A 221 -16.74 -5.03 14.97
C GLU A 221 -17.88 -5.73 14.22
N ASN A 222 -19.11 -5.65 14.74
CA ASN A 222 -20.32 -6.23 14.15
C ASN A 222 -21.17 -5.19 13.41
N PHE A 223 -20.87 -3.89 13.60
CA PHE A 223 -21.53 -2.80 12.90
C PHE A 223 -21.42 -2.95 11.38
N LYS A 224 -22.58 -2.99 10.70
CA LYS A 224 -22.68 -3.20 9.25
C LYS A 224 -22.53 -1.88 8.51
N LEU A 225 -21.51 -1.80 7.67
CA LEU A 225 -21.29 -0.65 6.81
C LEU A 225 -21.76 -0.96 5.40
N THR A 226 -22.62 -0.09 4.86
CA THR A 226 -23.05 -0.17 3.46
C THR A 226 -22.10 0.61 2.57
N ARG A 227 -22.12 0.29 1.27
CA ARG A 227 -21.37 1.06 0.28
C ARG A 227 -21.85 2.51 0.19
N GLN A 228 -23.14 2.74 0.39
CA GLN A 228 -23.74 4.07 0.35
C GLN A 228 -23.22 4.92 1.50
N ALA A 229 -23.21 4.38 2.73
CA ALA A 229 -22.64 5.04 3.91
C ALA A 229 -21.20 5.52 3.67
N ILE A 230 -20.34 4.67 3.10
CA ILE A 230 -18.96 5.06 2.81
C ILE A 230 -18.84 6.06 1.65
N LYS A 231 -19.77 6.07 0.70
CA LYS A 231 -19.78 7.01 -0.45
C LYS A 231 -20.25 8.40 -0.04
N ASP A 232 -21.28 8.45 0.78
CA ASP A 232 -21.79 9.68 1.40
C ASP A 232 -20.80 10.21 2.45
N ASP A 233 -19.74 9.43 2.69
CA ASP A 233 -18.68 9.68 3.65
C ASP A 233 -19.25 9.91 5.04
N GLU A 234 -20.29 9.14 5.34
CA GLU A 234 -20.74 8.88 6.70
C GLU A 234 -19.57 8.34 7.53
N TYR A 235 -19.70 8.52 8.83
CA TYR A 235 -18.70 8.10 9.81
C TYR A 235 -18.17 6.67 9.55
N PHE A 236 -16.84 6.54 9.58
CA PHE A 236 -16.17 5.23 9.50
C PHE A 236 -15.35 5.01 10.78
N PRO A 237 -15.63 3.96 11.58
CA PRO A 237 -15.13 3.76 12.94
C PRO A 237 -13.66 3.31 13.00
N LYS A 238 -12.72 4.12 12.51
CA LYS A 238 -11.30 3.74 12.44
C LYS A 238 -10.70 3.51 13.83
N LYS A 239 -11.03 4.37 14.81
CA LYS A 239 -10.42 4.35 16.14
C LYS A 239 -10.95 3.17 16.93
N GLU A 240 -12.23 2.90 16.77
CA GLU A 240 -13.01 1.91 17.48
C GLU A 240 -12.70 0.50 16.95
N LEU A 241 -12.41 0.36 15.65
CA LEU A 241 -11.96 -0.90 15.06
C LEU A 241 -10.49 -1.23 15.36
N LEU A 242 -9.66 -0.26 15.77
CA LEU A 242 -8.22 -0.46 15.94
C LEU A 242 -7.84 -1.56 16.95
N PRO A 243 -8.42 -1.60 18.16
CA PRO A 243 -8.12 -2.68 19.12
C PRO A 243 -8.48 -4.07 18.59
N HIS A 244 -9.54 -4.19 17.80
CA HIS A 244 -9.94 -5.45 17.17
C HIS A 244 -8.98 -5.82 16.03
N ALA A 245 -8.62 -4.84 15.20
CA ALA A 245 -7.67 -5.04 14.11
C ALA A 245 -6.29 -5.46 14.61
N GLN A 246 -5.79 -4.92 15.72
CA GLN A 246 -4.52 -5.32 16.33
C GLN A 246 -4.50 -6.80 16.71
N LYS A 247 -5.57 -7.31 17.34
CA LYS A 247 -5.71 -8.73 17.71
C LYS A 247 -5.74 -9.68 16.51
N VAL A 248 -6.24 -9.19 15.37
CA VAL A 248 -6.47 -9.99 14.16
C VAL A 248 -5.31 -9.92 13.18
N ALA A 249 -4.72 -8.74 12.98
CA ALA A 249 -3.71 -8.50 11.94
C ALA A 249 -2.47 -9.39 12.12
N ALA A 250 -1.95 -9.53 13.34
CA ALA A 250 -0.80 -10.40 13.63
C ALA A 250 -1.09 -11.87 13.29
N LYS A 251 -2.34 -12.34 13.49
CA LYS A 251 -2.76 -13.71 13.14
C LYS A 251 -3.03 -13.87 11.64
N LEU A 252 -3.49 -12.81 10.99
CA LEU A 252 -3.77 -12.84 9.56
C LEU A 252 -2.50 -12.76 8.73
N PHE A 253 -1.58 -11.86 9.10
CA PHE A 253 -0.40 -11.51 8.33
C PHE A 253 0.85 -11.56 9.22
N PRO A 254 1.28 -12.76 9.66
CA PRO A 254 2.40 -12.88 10.61
C PRO A 254 3.69 -12.22 10.09
N ASN A 255 3.97 -12.33 8.79
CA ASN A 255 5.15 -11.74 8.14
C ASN A 255 5.15 -10.21 8.11
N ASP A 256 3.99 -9.55 8.24
CA ASP A 256 3.91 -8.09 8.24
C ASP A 256 4.35 -7.50 9.60
N SER A 257 4.33 -8.30 10.67
CA SER A 257 4.60 -7.84 12.04
C SER A 257 6.07 -7.50 12.30
N THR A 258 7.01 -8.04 11.52
CA THR A 258 8.46 -7.95 11.78
C THR A 258 9.25 -7.15 10.75
N GLN A 259 8.62 -6.73 9.64
CA GLN A 259 9.30 -6.15 8.48
C GLN A 259 8.77 -4.77 8.08
N THR A 260 8.03 -4.11 8.97
CA THR A 260 7.24 -2.92 8.62
C THR A 260 7.60 -1.67 9.41
N ALA A 261 8.40 -1.77 10.47
CA ALA A 261 8.89 -0.57 11.17
C ALA A 261 9.88 0.20 10.29
N CYS A 262 9.92 1.53 10.48
CA CYS A 262 10.96 2.36 9.89
C CYS A 262 12.34 1.81 10.23
N SER A 263 13.18 1.62 9.22
CA SER A 263 14.53 1.10 9.40
C SER A 263 15.40 1.37 8.20
N ASP A 264 16.70 1.40 8.43
CA ASP A 264 17.71 1.48 7.38
C ASP A 264 18.85 0.52 7.75
N SER A 265 19.11 -0.46 6.89
CA SER A 265 20.14 -1.46 7.17
C SER A 265 21.54 -0.86 7.27
N GLU A 266 21.79 0.31 6.67
CA GLU A 266 23.07 1.04 6.81
C GLU A 266 23.07 2.01 7.99
N GLY A 267 21.89 2.39 8.49
CA GLY A 267 21.74 3.25 9.66
C GLY A 267 21.94 4.75 9.42
N THR A 268 21.99 5.22 8.17
CA THR A 268 22.25 6.64 7.87
C THR A 268 20.98 7.48 7.89
N ILE A 269 19.83 6.91 7.50
CA ILE A 269 18.53 7.61 7.52
C ILE A 269 17.83 7.43 8.86
N PHE A 270 17.84 6.19 9.37
CA PHE A 270 17.31 5.84 10.68
C PHE A 270 18.46 5.27 11.51
N PRO A 271 18.93 5.96 12.55
CA PRO A 271 19.97 5.44 13.42
C PRO A 271 19.57 4.05 13.94
N ARG A 272 20.53 3.12 13.96
CA ARG A 272 20.28 1.81 14.59
C ARG A 272 20.02 2.03 16.08
N PRO A 273 19.02 1.35 16.67
CA PRO A 273 18.79 1.40 18.11
C PRO A 273 20.00 0.90 18.90
#